data_AF-A0A265V0G9-F1
#
_entry.id   AF-A0A265V0G9-F1
#
_cell.length_a   1.000
_cell.length_b   1.000
_cell.length_c   1.000
_cell.angle_alpha   90.00
_cell.angle_beta   90.00
_cell.angle_gamma   90.00
#
_symmetry.space_group_name_H-M   'P 1'
#
loop_
_entity.id
_entity.type
_entity.pdbx_description
1 polymer ?
#
loop_
_entity_poly.entity_id
_entity_poly.type
_entity_poly.pdbx_seq_one_letter_code
_entity_poly.pdbx_strand_id
1 'polypeptide(L)'
;MLRNFEKQYTNLLVSRIVQLKENEFFVYKNKVLQLRLLRVQNPNDKVITLKHSIAETRYRQLKKTTQDLRRLEIRLKKVENISGE
;
A
#
# COMPACT_ATOMS: atom_id res chain seq x y z
N MET A 1 -22.97 22.04 -11.84
CA MET A 1 -23.45 20.73 -11.34
C MET A 1 -22.51 19.59 -11.72
N LEU A 2 -22.20 19.36 -13.01
CA LEU A 2 -21.30 18.28 -13.48
C LEU A 2 -19.92 18.24 -12.80
N ARG A 3 -19.21 19.37 -12.69
CA ARG A 3 -17.87 19.42 -12.06
C ARG A 3 -17.84 18.98 -10.58
N ASN A 4 -18.92 19.23 -9.83
CA ASN A 4 -19.01 18.81 -8.43
C ASN A 4 -19.25 17.30 -8.32
N PHE A 5 -20.04 16.73 -9.24
CA PHE A 5 -20.27 15.29 -9.31
C PHE A 5 -19.00 14.53 -9.70
N GLU A 6 -18.28 15.02 -10.72
CA GLU A 6 -16.98 14.46 -11.12
C GLU A 6 -15.98 14.49 -9.97
N LYS A 7 -15.87 15.62 -9.26
CA LYS A 7 -14.98 15.75 -8.08
C LYS A 7 -15.33 14.75 -6.98
N GLN A 8 -16.63 14.58 -6.66
CA GLN A 8 -17.06 13.62 -5.64
C GLN A 8 -16.77 12.17 -6.04
N TYR A 9 -17.02 11.81 -7.30
CA TYR A 9 -16.74 10.48 -7.81
C TYR A 9 -15.24 10.16 -7.81
N THR A 10 -14.40 11.10 -8.26
CA THR A 10 -12.94 10.96 -8.20
C THR A 10 -12.45 10.76 -6.77
N ASN A 11 -12.96 11.54 -5.80
CA ASN A 11 -12.59 11.38 -4.40
C ASN A 11 -12.95 9.99 -3.87
N LEU A 12 -14.14 9.48 -4.19
CA LEU A 12 -14.58 8.14 -3.78
C LEU A 12 -13.68 7.03 -4.35
N LEU A 13 -13.36 7.12 -5.66
CA LEU A 13 -12.46 6.17 -6.32
C LEU A 13 -11.06 6.19 -5.68
N VAL A 14 -10.51 7.39 -5.44
CA VAL A 14 -9.20 7.54 -4.81
C VAL A 14 -9.20 6.92 -3.42
N SER A 15 -10.19 7.23 -2.57
CA SER A 15 -10.32 6.62 -1.24
C SER A 15 -10.41 5.10 -1.30
N ARG A 16 -11.17 4.55 -2.27
CA ARG A 16 -11.30 3.11 -2.44
C ARG A 16 -9.99 2.45 -2.86
N ILE A 17 -9.25 3.06 -3.80
CA ILE A 17 -7.95 2.56 -4.24
C ILE A 17 -6.95 2.56 -3.09
N VAL A 18 -6.91 3.63 -2.28
CA VAL A 18 -6.06 3.71 -1.08
C VAL A 18 -6.38 2.56 -0.13
N GLN A 19 -7.66 2.36 0.19
CA GLN A 19 -8.09 1.27 1.08
C GLN A 19 -7.67 -0.12 0.55
N LEU A 20 -7.85 -0.37 -0.74
CA LEU A 20 -7.42 -1.62 -1.37
C LEU A 20 -5.90 -1.83 -1.27
N LYS A 21 -5.11 -0.76 -1.45
CA LYS A 21 -3.64 -0.83 -1.36
C LYS A 21 -3.15 -1.02 0.07
N GLU A 22 -3.80 -0.43 1.06
CA GLU A 22 -3.48 -0.67 2.47
C GLU A 22 -3.81 -2.10 2.90
N ASN A 23 -4.94 -2.64 2.44
CA ASN A 23 -5.29 -4.04 2.66
C ASN A 23 -4.27 -4.98 2.00
N GLU A 24 -3.89 -4.72 0.75
CA GLU A 24 -2.86 -5.48 0.03
C GLU A 24 -1.53 -5.45 0.80
N PHE A 25 -1.12 -4.28 1.29
CA PHE A 25 0.08 -4.11 2.10
C PHE A 25 0.06 -4.98 3.37
N PHE A 26 -1.05 -5.00 4.10
CA PHE A 26 -1.20 -5.82 5.31
C PHE A 26 -1.12 -7.32 5.02
N VAL A 27 -1.77 -7.77 3.94
CA VAL A 27 -1.72 -9.17 3.49
C VAL A 27 -0.28 -9.59 3.18
N TYR A 28 0.46 -8.79 2.42
CA TYR A 28 1.85 -9.12 2.07
C TYR A 28 2.79 -9.05 3.28
N LYS A 29 2.55 -8.14 4.23
CA LYS A 29 3.31 -8.11 5.49
C LYS A 29 3.18 -9.44 6.23
N ASN A 30 1.96 -9.94 6.41
CA ASN A 30 1.71 -11.20 7.10
C ASN A 30 2.28 -12.39 6.33
N LYS A 31 2.14 -12.39 5.00
CA LYS A 31 2.69 -13.43 4.13
C LYS A 31 4.21 -13.53 4.22
N VAL A 32 4.92 -12.39 4.28
CA VAL A 32 6.37 -12.37 4.48
C VAL A 32 6.75 -12.96 5.84
N LEU A 33 6.02 -12.62 6.91
CA LEU A 33 6.28 -13.18 8.24
C LEU A 33 6.08 -14.70 8.28
N GLN A 34 4.98 -15.20 7.72
CA GLN A 34 4.71 -16.63 7.63
C GLN A 34 5.78 -17.37 6.83
N LEU A 35 6.14 -16.86 5.65
CA LEU A 35 7.17 -17.47 4.81
C LEU A 35 8.55 -17.42 5.46
N ARG A 36 8.85 -16.39 6.27
CA ARG A 36 10.09 -16.30 7.03
C ARG A 36 10.16 -17.42 8.07
N LEU A 37 9.09 -17.65 8.81
CA LEU A 37 9.00 -18.74 9.78
C LEU A 37 9.19 -20.11 9.10
N LEU A 38 8.48 -20.34 7.99
CA LEU A 38 8.61 -21.57 7.21
C LEU A 38 10.01 -21.78 6.64
N ARG A 39 10.70 -20.71 6.22
CA ARG A 39 12.08 -20.77 5.72
C ARG A 39 13.08 -21.12 6.82
N VAL A 40 12.85 -20.64 8.05
CA VAL A 40 13.68 -21.01 9.21
C VAL A 40 13.49 -22.49 9.56
N GLN A 41 12.25 -22.99 9.48
CA GLN A 41 11.95 -24.40 9.71
C GLN A 41 12.47 -25.32 8.59
N ASN A 42 12.50 -24.83 7.34
CA ASN A 42 12.89 -25.59 6.15
C ASN A 42 13.92 -24.82 5.31
N PRO A 43 15.18 -24.71 5.76
CA PRO A 43 16.18 -23.83 5.14
C PRO A 43 16.59 -24.26 3.73
N ASN A 44 16.46 -25.56 3.41
CA ASN A 44 16.82 -26.11 2.11
C ASN A 44 15.66 -26.13 1.10
N ASP A 45 14.46 -25.72 1.51
CA ASP A 45 13.31 -25.63 0.61
C ASP A 45 13.45 -24.41 -0.31
N LYS A 46 13.83 -24.69 -1.56
CA LYS A 46 13.99 -23.68 -2.63
C LYS A 46 12.66 -23.01 -2.99
N VAL A 47 11.53 -23.72 -2.87
CA VAL A 47 10.19 -23.18 -3.18
C VAL A 47 9.79 -22.17 -2.12
N ILE A 48 9.98 -22.46 -0.84
CA ILE A 48 9.73 -21.52 0.26
C ILE A 48 10.64 -20.29 0.12
N THR A 49 11.90 -20.49 -0.21
CA THR A 49 12.87 -19.40 -0.42
C THR A 49 12.44 -18.47 -1.55
N LEU A 50 12.03 -19.02 -2.70
CA LEU A 50 11.52 -18.24 -3.82
C LEU A 50 10.24 -17.49 -3.46
N LYS A 51 9.27 -18.17 -2.82
CA LYS A 51 8.01 -17.55 -2.37
C LYS A 51 8.28 -16.39 -1.41
N HIS A 52 9.20 -16.55 -0.47
CA HIS A 52 9.61 -15.48 0.45
C HIS A 52 10.17 -14.29 -0.30
N SER A 53 11.10 -14.51 -1.24
CA SER A 53 11.72 -13.43 -2.03
C SER A 53 10.70 -12.63 -2.85
N ILE A 54 9.75 -13.31 -3.49
CA ILE A 54 8.66 -12.66 -4.25
C ILE A 54 7.75 -11.85 -3.31
N ALA A 55 7.33 -12.44 -2.18
CA ALA A 55 6.49 -11.75 -1.20
C ALA A 55 7.19 -10.53 -0.61
N GLU A 56 8.49 -10.63 -0.33
CA GLU A 56 9.31 -9.53 0.21
C GLU A 56 9.44 -8.39 -0.81
N THR A 57 9.69 -8.70 -2.08
CA THR A 57 9.74 -7.70 -3.15
C THR A 57 8.42 -6.94 -3.25
N ARG A 58 7.30 -7.67 -3.26
CA ARG A 58 5.96 -7.05 -3.34
C ARG A 58 5.63 -6.23 -2.10
N TYR A 59 5.98 -6.71 -0.91
CA TYR A 59 5.84 -5.95 0.32
C TYR A 59 6.62 -4.64 0.30
N ARG A 60 7.88 -4.65 -0.18
CA ARG A 60 8.70 -3.44 -0.30
C ARG A 60 8.10 -2.41 -1.27
N GLN A 61 7.59 -2.88 -2.42
CA GLN A 61 6.89 -2.02 -3.38
C GLN A 61 5.66 -1.36 -2.74
N LEU A 62 4.79 -2.15 -2.11
CA LEU A 62 3.59 -1.64 -1.44
C LEU A 62 3.93 -0.66 -0.31
N LYS A 63 4.96 -0.97 0.50
CA LYS A 63 5.43 -0.08 1.57
C LYS A 63 5.79 1.30 1.03
N LYS A 64 6.54 1.35 -0.07
CA LYS A 64 6.94 2.61 -0.72
C LYS A 64 5.71 3.36 -1.22
N THR A 65 4.83 2.70 -1.96
CA THR A 65 3.60 3.31 -2.48
C THR A 65 2.72 3.89 -1.36
N THR A 66 2.50 3.14 -0.28
CA THR A 66 1.71 3.63 0.87
C THR A 66 2.37 4.82 1.55
N GLN A 67 3.69 4.84 1.68
CA GLN A 67 4.42 5.99 2.25
C GLN A 67 4.32 7.23 1.36
N ASP A 68 4.45 7.07 0.05
CA ASP A 68 4.33 8.18 -0.90
C ASP A 68 2.90 8.75 -0.93
N LEU A 69 1.88 7.89 -0.86
CA LEU A 69 0.48 8.32 -0.74
C LEU A 69 0.25 9.15 0.54
N ARG A 70 0.76 8.70 1.69
CA ARG A 70 0.65 9.47 2.95
C ARG A 70 1.35 10.82 2.87
N ARG A 71 2.51 10.89 2.20
CA ARG A 71 3.21 12.17 1.99
C ARG A 71 2.42 13.11 1.09
N LEU A 72 1.79 12.59 0.04
CA LEU A 72 0.93 13.37 -0.85
C LEU A 72 -0.31 13.89 -0.09
N GLU A 73 -0.93 13.05 0.73
CA GLU A 73 -2.08 13.46 1.56
C GLU A 73 -1.72 14.61 2.53
N ILE A 74 -0.56 14.52 3.19
CA ILE A 74 -0.05 15.60 4.07
C ILE A 74 0.20 16.88 3.28
N ARG A 75 0.80 16.79 2.09
CA ARG A 75 1.05 17.95 1.23
C ARG A 75 -0.24 18.59 0.75
N LEU A 76 -1.23 17.79 0.36
CA LEU A 76 -2.54 18.27 -0.07
C LEU A 76 -3.22 19.08 1.06
N LYS A 77 -3.28 18.51 2.27
CA LYS A 77 -3.84 19.20 3.44
C LYS A 77 -3.14 20.53 3.74
N LYS A 78 -1.82 20.59 3.57
CA LYS A 78 -1.06 21.85 3.72
C LYS A 78 -1.45 22.88 2.67
N VAL A 79 -1.59 22.49 1.41
CA VAL A 79 -1.97 23.40 0.32
C VAL A 79 -3.40 23.91 0.52
N GLU A 80 -4.34 23.03 0.89
CA GLU A 80 -5.74 23.41 1.18
C GLU A 80 -5.84 24.39 2.35
N ASN A 81 -5.03 24.20 3.40
CA ASN A 81 -4.99 25.13 4.52
C ASN A 81 -4.38 26.50 4.17
N ILE A 82 -3.46 26.57 3.20
CA ILE A 82 -2.84 27.83 2.75
C ILE A 82 -3.73 28.57 1.74
N SER A 83 -4.60 27.86 1.02
CA SER A 83 -5.52 28.46 0.03
C SER A 83 -6.89 28.82 0.60
N GLY A 84 -7.07 28.67 1.93
CA GLY A 84 -8.24 29.10 2.68
C GLY A 84 -8.07 30.44 3.42
N GLU A 85 -6.92 31.11 3.29
CA GLU A 85 -6.69 32.53 3.65
C GLU A 85 -6.73 33.39 2.38
#